data_AF-A0A318RWE7-F1
#
_entry.id   AF-A0A318RWE7-F1
#
_cell.length_a   1.000
_cell.length_b   1.000
_cell.length_c   1.000
_cell.angle_alpha   90.00
_cell.angle_beta   90.00
_cell.angle_gamma   90.00
#
_symmetry.space_group_name_H-M   'P 1'
#
loop_
_entity.id
_entity.type
_entity.pdbx_description
1 polymer ?
#
loop_
_entity_poly.entity_id
_entity_poly.type
_entity_poly.pdbx_seq_one_letter_code
_entity_poly.pdbx_strand_id
1 'polypeptide(L)'
;MAKSRAKKPPPTKPPTPAVARQVFSELNATFYTADPGEFLTMRVEALSLMAAPDEALAASFGSERTIGATQFGSMPVPDAEARQRYIQTEAVIIFHHAAELVLRLFFAHTERETCPWFAMAASTSFADFKDKVAKSLDAGFDRVEIAMVFLGGTDPKDAAIGATEEEFSETVEAIRQLLHFAAYRLLKESFLYNASKHGLTAVQL
;
A
#
# COMPACT_ATOMS: atom_id res chain seq x y z
N MET A 1 0.91 -28.47 -46.31
CA MET A 1 1.11 -27.01 -46.30
C MET A 1 0.52 -26.44 -45.00
N ALA A 2 1.37 -26.12 -44.03
CA ALA A 2 0.94 -25.54 -42.76
C ALA A 2 0.88 -24.01 -42.88
N LYS A 3 -0.27 -23.40 -42.58
CA LYS A 3 -0.43 -21.94 -42.61
C LYS A 3 0.28 -21.33 -41.40
N SER A 4 1.28 -20.49 -41.68
CA SER A 4 1.95 -19.64 -40.69
C SER A 4 0.92 -18.71 -40.03
N ARG A 5 0.80 -18.80 -38.71
CA ARG A 5 -0.08 -17.94 -37.91
C ARG A 5 0.68 -16.66 -37.61
N ALA A 6 0.28 -15.55 -38.24
CA ALA A 6 0.87 -14.24 -38.01
C ALA A 6 0.81 -13.88 -36.52
N LYS A 7 1.97 -13.48 -35.95
CA LYS A 7 2.08 -12.96 -34.59
C LYS A 7 1.20 -11.71 -34.47
N LYS A 8 0.23 -11.72 -33.56
CA LYS A 8 -0.50 -10.51 -33.17
C LYS A 8 0.50 -9.48 -32.64
N PRO A 9 0.44 -8.21 -33.08
CA PRO A 9 1.25 -7.16 -32.48
C PRO A 9 0.89 -7.03 -30.99
N PRO A 10 1.87 -6.66 -30.15
CA PRO A 10 1.63 -6.47 -28.72
C PRO A 10 0.55 -5.40 -28.53
N PRO A 11 -0.31 -5.53 -27.50
CA PRO A 11 -1.29 -4.51 -27.19
C PRO A 11 -0.57 -3.18 -26.94
N THR A 12 -0.91 -2.18 -27.73
CA THR A 12 -0.48 -0.79 -27.51
C THR A 12 -0.96 -0.37 -26.14
N LYS A 13 -0.02 -0.01 -25.25
CA LYS A 13 -0.34 0.56 -23.93
C LYS A 13 -1.34 1.71 -24.15
N PRO A 14 -2.43 1.80 -23.36
CA PRO A 14 -3.32 2.95 -23.43
C PRO A 14 -2.49 4.22 -23.23
N PRO A 15 -2.82 5.32 -23.92
CA PRO A 15 -2.08 6.57 -23.77
C PRO A 15 -2.21 7.02 -22.32
N THR A 16 -1.11 6.96 -21.58
CA THR A 16 -0.99 7.63 -20.29
C THR A 16 -1.37 9.09 -20.51
N PRO A 17 -2.23 9.71 -19.69
CA PRO A 17 -2.47 11.13 -19.77
C PRO A 17 -1.12 11.84 -19.82
N ALA A 18 -0.88 12.61 -20.89
CA ALA A 18 0.37 13.32 -21.07
C ALA A 18 0.38 14.51 -20.11
N VAL A 19 0.67 14.24 -18.84
CA VAL A 19 0.86 15.27 -17.83
C VAL A 19 2.20 15.94 -18.13
N ALA A 20 2.19 17.26 -18.34
CA ALA A 20 3.41 18.00 -18.62
C ALA A 20 4.36 17.93 -17.42
N ARG A 21 5.65 17.63 -17.65
CA ARG A 21 6.67 17.56 -16.58
C ARG A 21 6.75 18.83 -15.72
N GLN A 22 6.37 19.97 -16.30
CA GLN A 22 6.34 21.28 -15.64
C GLN A 22 5.43 21.30 -14.39
N VAL A 23 4.39 20.46 -14.34
CA VAL A 23 3.48 20.39 -13.19
C VAL A 23 3.88 19.34 -12.14
N PHE A 24 4.96 18.58 -12.35
CA PHE A 24 5.33 17.49 -11.44
C PHE A 24 5.71 17.97 -10.04
N SER A 25 6.32 19.14 -9.90
CA SER A 25 6.63 19.72 -8.59
C SER A 25 5.35 20.02 -7.81
N GLU A 26 4.37 20.63 -8.46
CA GLU A 26 3.07 20.94 -7.85
C GLU A 26 2.30 19.66 -7.50
N LEU A 27 2.29 18.68 -8.41
CA LEU A 27 1.65 17.38 -8.19
C LEU A 27 2.29 16.58 -7.05
N ASN A 28 3.61 16.57 -6.92
CA ASN A 28 4.28 15.96 -5.77
C ASN A 28 3.90 16.67 -4.48
N ALA A 29 3.91 18.01 -4.47
CA ALA A 29 3.50 18.78 -3.30
C ALA A 29 2.05 18.44 -2.91
N THR A 30 1.11 18.45 -3.86
CA THR A 30 -0.28 18.06 -3.60
C THR A 30 -0.39 16.66 -3.02
N PHE A 31 0.31 15.69 -3.61
CA PHE A 31 0.26 14.30 -3.15
C PHE A 31 0.80 14.12 -1.72
N TYR A 32 1.98 14.67 -1.42
CA TYR A 32 2.60 14.50 -0.09
C TYR A 32 1.97 15.38 0.98
N THR A 33 1.44 16.57 0.65
CA THR A 33 0.68 17.40 1.59
C THR A 33 -0.69 16.81 1.92
N ALA A 34 -1.27 16.03 1.02
CA ALA A 34 -2.55 15.33 1.26
C ALA A 34 -2.41 14.06 2.12
N ASP A 35 -1.25 13.81 2.73
CA ASP A 35 -0.93 12.60 3.50
C ASP A 35 -1.41 11.30 2.81
N PRO A 36 -0.62 10.73 1.89
CA PRO A 36 -1.03 9.52 1.17
C PRO A 36 -1.24 8.30 2.08
N GLY A 37 -0.77 8.36 3.34
CA GLY A 37 -1.04 7.34 4.35
C GLY A 37 -2.44 7.41 4.96
N GLU A 38 -3.11 8.57 4.89
CA GLU A 38 -4.41 8.82 5.53
C GLU A 38 -5.46 7.78 5.15
N PHE A 39 -5.50 7.36 3.88
CA PHE A 39 -6.41 6.32 3.42
C PHE A 39 -6.25 5.00 4.18
N LEU A 40 -5.01 4.58 4.45
CA LEU A 40 -4.75 3.35 5.20
C LEU A 40 -5.08 3.53 6.68
N THR A 41 -4.71 4.67 7.26
CA THR A 41 -5.05 5.04 8.65
C THR A 41 -6.55 5.00 8.87
N MET A 42 -7.32 5.66 8.01
CA MET A 42 -8.79 5.68 8.07
C MET A 42 -9.39 4.27 7.96
N ARG A 43 -8.80 3.38 7.16
CA ARG A 43 -9.25 1.98 7.09
C ARG A 43 -8.96 1.22 8.38
N VAL A 44 -7.81 1.44 9.02
CA VAL A 44 -7.48 0.84 10.32
C VAL A 44 -8.44 1.37 11.41
N GLU A 45 -8.70 2.66 11.42
CA GLU A 45 -9.65 3.29 12.35
C GLU A 45 -11.07 2.73 12.15
N ALA A 46 -11.56 2.70 10.91
CA ALA A 46 -12.87 2.12 10.60
C ALA A 46 -12.95 0.63 10.98
N LEU A 47 -11.86 -0.11 10.80
CA LEU A 47 -11.79 -1.51 11.20
C LEU A 47 -11.83 -1.67 12.73
N SER A 48 -11.17 -0.78 13.47
CA SER A 48 -11.16 -0.81 14.93
C SER A 48 -12.55 -0.67 15.55
N LEU A 49 -13.48 0.01 14.85
CA LEU A 49 -14.88 0.10 15.27
C LEU A 49 -15.55 -1.27 15.32
N MET A 50 -15.15 -2.23 14.49
CA MET A 50 -15.72 -3.59 14.53
C MET A 50 -15.29 -4.38 15.78
N ALA A 51 -14.25 -3.92 16.47
CA ALA A 51 -13.82 -4.46 17.77
C ALA A 51 -14.52 -3.79 18.96
N ALA A 52 -15.35 -2.77 18.72
CA ALA A 52 -16.12 -2.11 19.77
C ALA A 52 -17.20 -3.03 20.36
N PRO A 53 -17.61 -2.81 21.62
CA PRO A 53 -18.71 -3.56 22.23
C PRO A 53 -20.05 -3.23 21.55
N ASP A 54 -20.99 -4.16 21.61
CA ASP A 54 -22.29 -4.06 20.92
C ASP A 54 -23.06 -2.80 21.30
N GLU A 55 -22.99 -2.40 22.57
CA GLU A 55 -23.65 -1.21 23.10
C GLU A 55 -23.14 0.07 22.42
N ALA A 56 -21.83 0.12 22.08
CA ALA A 56 -21.23 1.25 21.37
C ALA A 56 -21.64 1.28 19.89
N LEU A 57 -21.99 0.14 19.31
CA LEU A 57 -22.39 0.00 17.90
C LEU A 57 -23.90 0.16 17.68
N ALA A 58 -24.71 -0.13 18.69
CA ALA A 58 -26.16 -0.23 18.58
C ALA A 58 -26.83 1.00 17.95
N ALA A 59 -26.44 2.21 18.37
CA ALA A 59 -27.00 3.44 17.82
C ALA A 59 -26.65 3.63 16.33
N SER A 60 -25.41 3.31 15.94
CA SER A 60 -24.94 3.46 14.57
C SER A 60 -25.59 2.46 13.62
N PHE A 61 -25.82 1.22 14.07
CA PHE A 61 -26.50 0.18 13.28
C PHE A 61 -28.03 0.33 13.28
N GLY A 62 -28.61 0.81 14.38
CA GLY A 62 -30.04 1.03 14.53
C GLY A 62 -30.58 2.29 13.84
N SER A 63 -29.71 3.16 13.33
CA SER A 63 -30.11 4.37 12.61
C SER A 63 -30.28 4.12 11.11
N GLU A 64 -31.26 4.80 10.52
CA GLU A 64 -31.41 4.85 9.06
C GLU A 64 -30.26 5.67 8.45
N ARG A 65 -29.72 5.20 7.33
CA ARG A 65 -28.59 5.84 6.65
C ARG A 65 -28.90 6.05 5.18
N THR A 66 -28.54 7.21 4.67
CA THR A 66 -28.67 7.53 3.24
C THR A 66 -27.28 7.68 2.62
N ILE A 67 -27.02 6.96 1.53
CA ILE A 67 -25.81 7.08 0.72
C ILE A 67 -26.24 7.46 -0.70
N GLY A 68 -26.10 8.73 -1.04
CA GLY A 68 -26.61 9.29 -2.30
C GLY A 68 -28.13 9.12 -2.39
N ALA A 69 -28.60 8.37 -3.38
CA ALA A 69 -30.03 8.05 -3.57
C ALA A 69 -30.47 6.75 -2.87
N THR A 70 -29.55 6.02 -2.22
CA THR A 70 -29.84 4.72 -1.60
C THR A 70 -30.12 4.90 -0.11
N GLN A 71 -31.21 4.30 0.38
CA GLN A 71 -31.57 4.28 1.79
C GLN A 71 -31.33 2.89 2.38
N PHE A 72 -30.71 2.87 3.55
CA PHE A 72 -30.50 1.68 4.36
C PHE A 72 -31.31 1.86 5.64
N GLY A 73 -32.25 0.95 5.88
CA GLY A 73 -32.99 0.90 7.14
C GLY A 73 -32.09 0.49 8.31
N SER A 74 -32.68 0.44 9.51
CA SER A 74 -31.99 -0.09 10.68
C SER A 74 -31.56 -1.55 10.45
N MET A 75 -30.39 -1.89 10.98
CA MET A 75 -29.83 -3.24 10.90
C MET A 75 -29.41 -3.69 12.31
N PRO A 76 -29.46 -4.99 12.62
CA PRO A 76 -28.87 -5.49 13.85
C PRO A 76 -27.35 -5.29 13.80
N VAL A 77 -26.75 -5.11 14.98
CA VAL A 77 -25.29 -5.21 15.13
C VAL A 77 -24.88 -6.63 14.72
N PRO A 78 -23.88 -6.81 13.83
CA PRO A 78 -23.39 -8.13 13.46
C PRO A 78 -22.86 -8.88 14.69
N ASP A 79 -23.09 -10.19 14.75
CA ASP A 79 -22.58 -11.01 15.84
C ASP A 79 -21.04 -10.97 15.94
N ALA A 80 -20.52 -11.30 17.11
CA ALA A 80 -19.09 -11.22 17.41
C ALA A 80 -18.23 -12.07 16.45
N GLU A 81 -18.72 -13.23 16.00
CA GLU A 81 -17.97 -14.08 15.09
C GLU A 81 -17.89 -13.46 13.68
N ALA A 82 -19.00 -12.90 13.19
CA ALA A 82 -19.04 -12.19 11.92
C ALA A 82 -18.11 -10.98 11.93
N ARG A 83 -18.10 -10.20 13.03
CA ARG A 83 -17.16 -9.09 13.19
C ARG A 83 -15.72 -9.56 13.24
N GLN A 84 -15.43 -10.65 13.96
CA GLN A 84 -14.07 -11.19 14.03
C GLN A 84 -13.56 -11.66 12.65
N ARG A 85 -14.39 -12.35 11.87
CA ARG A 85 -14.04 -12.75 10.50
C ARG A 85 -13.80 -11.54 9.59
N TYR A 86 -14.61 -10.50 9.73
CA TYR A 86 -14.43 -9.24 9.01
C TYR A 86 -13.11 -8.58 9.38
N ILE A 87 -12.79 -8.46 10.67
CA ILE A 87 -11.53 -7.92 11.18
C ILE A 87 -10.33 -8.65 10.60
N GLN A 88 -10.32 -9.98 10.67
CA GLN A 88 -9.22 -10.80 10.15
C GLN A 88 -9.04 -10.61 8.64
N THR A 89 -10.15 -10.62 7.89
CA THR A 89 -10.13 -10.47 6.42
C THR A 89 -9.60 -9.10 6.01
N GLU A 90 -10.16 -8.03 6.58
CA GLU A 90 -9.78 -6.66 6.24
C GLU A 90 -8.37 -6.32 6.73
N ALA A 91 -7.94 -6.83 7.88
CA ALA A 91 -6.57 -6.62 8.37
C ALA A 91 -5.53 -7.17 7.37
N VAL A 92 -5.77 -8.36 6.82
CA VAL A 92 -4.90 -8.95 5.78
C VAL A 92 -4.87 -8.07 4.53
N ILE A 93 -6.02 -7.53 4.10
CA ILE A 93 -6.12 -6.67 2.92
C ILE A 93 -5.40 -5.34 3.14
N ILE A 94 -5.67 -4.66 4.26
CA ILE A 94 -5.04 -3.40 4.63
C ILE A 94 -3.52 -3.57 4.72
N PHE A 95 -3.06 -4.62 5.39
CA PHE A 95 -1.64 -4.91 5.50
C PHE A 95 -0.97 -5.06 4.13
N HIS A 96 -1.55 -5.86 3.22
CA HIS A 96 -0.97 -6.06 1.90
C HIS A 96 -0.96 -4.78 1.07
N HIS A 97 -2.02 -3.95 1.17
CA HIS A 97 -2.04 -2.64 0.51
C HIS A 97 -0.95 -1.72 1.06
N ALA A 98 -0.75 -1.69 2.38
CA ALA A 98 0.30 -0.90 3.01
C ALA A 98 1.70 -1.36 2.59
N ALA A 99 1.94 -2.69 2.61
CA ALA A 99 3.19 -3.30 2.19
C ALA A 99 3.50 -3.01 0.71
N GLU A 100 2.52 -3.15 -0.17
CA GLU A 100 2.69 -2.83 -1.59
C GLU A 100 2.94 -1.33 -1.81
N LEU A 101 2.18 -0.46 -1.14
CA LEU A 101 2.32 0.99 -1.26
C LEU A 101 3.73 1.45 -0.85
N VAL A 102 4.22 1.03 0.32
CA VAL A 102 5.55 1.46 0.80
C VAL A 102 6.67 0.96 -0.11
N LEU A 103 6.59 -0.29 -0.59
CA LEU A 103 7.60 -0.84 -1.51
C LEU A 103 7.59 -0.15 -2.87
N ARG A 104 6.39 0.14 -3.42
CA ARG A 104 6.28 0.86 -4.68
C ARG A 104 6.79 2.30 -4.56
N LEU A 105 6.45 3.00 -3.48
CA LEU A 105 6.97 4.34 -3.22
C LEU A 105 8.49 4.32 -3.06
N PHE A 106 9.03 3.40 -2.25
CA PHE A 106 10.48 3.24 -2.11
C PHE A 106 11.15 3.09 -3.48
N PHE A 107 10.68 2.14 -4.29
CA PHE A 107 11.26 1.90 -5.61
C PHE A 107 11.16 3.09 -6.56
N ALA A 108 10.02 3.79 -6.58
CA ALA A 108 9.85 4.98 -7.41
C ALA A 108 10.83 6.10 -7.03
N HIS A 109 11.18 6.24 -5.75
CA HIS A 109 12.19 7.22 -5.32
C HIS A 109 13.62 6.75 -5.64
N THR A 110 13.94 5.46 -5.47
CA THR A 110 15.28 4.93 -5.84
C THR A 110 15.58 5.08 -7.33
N GLU A 111 14.55 4.99 -8.19
CA GLU A 111 14.66 5.20 -9.63
C GLU A 111 14.78 6.69 -10.02
N ARG A 112 14.75 7.60 -9.04
CA ARG A 112 14.86 9.06 -9.20
C ARG A 112 13.81 9.63 -10.14
N GLU A 113 12.60 9.07 -10.08
CA GLU A 113 11.48 9.57 -10.85
C GLU A 113 11.11 10.98 -10.40
N THR A 114 10.95 11.88 -11.37
CA THR A 114 10.59 13.28 -11.10
C THR A 114 9.21 13.44 -10.43
N CYS A 115 8.33 12.43 -10.58
CA CYS A 115 7.05 12.34 -9.88
C CYS A 115 6.83 10.87 -9.46
N PRO A 116 7.38 10.44 -8.31
CA PRO A 116 7.46 9.02 -7.92
C PRO A 116 6.09 8.34 -7.86
N TRP A 117 5.09 8.98 -7.25
CA TRP A 117 3.75 8.41 -7.11
C TRP A 117 3.05 8.27 -8.48
N PHE A 118 3.31 9.18 -9.42
CA PHE A 118 2.74 9.11 -10.77
C PHE A 118 3.37 7.97 -11.58
N ALA A 119 4.71 7.80 -11.47
CA ALA A 119 5.40 6.67 -12.07
C ALA A 119 4.90 5.32 -11.51
N MET A 120 4.69 5.26 -10.19
CA MET A 120 4.04 4.12 -9.53
C MET A 120 2.65 3.84 -10.10
N ALA A 121 1.79 4.87 -10.22
CA ALA A 121 0.43 4.73 -10.75
C ALA A 121 0.40 4.30 -12.23
N ALA A 122 1.42 4.69 -13.00
CA ALA A 122 1.58 4.28 -14.40
C ALA A 122 2.13 2.84 -14.55
N SER A 123 2.67 2.25 -13.49
CA SER A 123 3.23 0.88 -13.51
C SER A 123 2.12 -0.18 -13.49
N THR A 124 1.92 -0.83 -14.63
CA THR A 124 0.87 -1.83 -14.85
C THR A 124 1.34 -3.27 -14.72
N SER A 125 2.66 -3.51 -14.67
CA SER A 125 3.22 -4.87 -14.63
C SER A 125 3.46 -5.33 -13.20
N PHE A 126 2.49 -6.08 -12.67
CA PHE A 126 2.62 -6.69 -11.34
C PHE A 126 3.71 -7.77 -11.28
N ALA A 127 4.04 -8.40 -12.42
CA ALA A 127 5.13 -9.38 -12.50
C ALA A 127 6.49 -8.69 -12.29
N ASP A 128 6.76 -7.62 -13.04
CA ASP A 128 8.02 -6.88 -12.93
C ASP A 128 8.22 -6.30 -11.52
N PHE A 129 7.13 -5.80 -10.92
CA PHE A 129 7.16 -5.33 -9.54
C PHE A 129 7.55 -6.44 -8.55
N LYS A 130 6.91 -7.62 -8.63
CA LYS A 130 7.26 -8.76 -7.75
C LYS A 130 8.70 -9.23 -7.95
N ASP A 131 9.18 -9.27 -9.19
CA ASP A 131 10.55 -9.65 -9.50
C ASP A 131 11.54 -8.65 -8.88
N LYS A 132 11.20 -7.34 -8.88
CA LYS A 132 12.00 -6.32 -8.20
C LYS A 132 12.01 -6.52 -6.68
N VAL A 133 10.84 -6.73 -6.08
CA VAL A 133 10.72 -7.03 -4.64
C VAL A 133 11.53 -8.26 -4.26
N ALA A 134 11.47 -9.33 -5.06
CA ALA A 134 12.20 -10.58 -4.81
C ALA A 134 13.72 -10.36 -4.84
N LYS A 135 14.23 -9.63 -5.84
CA LYS A 135 15.65 -9.28 -5.91
C LYS A 135 16.11 -8.48 -4.70
N SER A 136 15.34 -7.48 -4.26
CA SER A 136 15.68 -6.69 -3.07
C SER A 136 15.58 -7.49 -1.78
N LEU A 137 14.65 -8.45 -1.70
CA LEU A 137 14.57 -9.36 -0.56
C LEU A 137 15.80 -10.27 -0.47
N ASP A 138 16.25 -10.82 -1.60
CA ASP A 138 17.41 -11.72 -1.67
C ASP A 138 18.74 -10.98 -1.47
N ALA A 139 18.91 -9.81 -2.10
CA ALA A 139 20.13 -9.01 -2.01
C ALA A 139 20.22 -8.16 -0.74
N GLY A 140 19.08 -7.88 -0.11
CA GLY A 140 18.93 -6.87 0.93
C GLY A 140 18.63 -5.48 0.35
N PHE A 141 17.87 -4.69 1.11
CA PHE A 141 17.61 -3.28 0.79
C PHE A 141 18.84 -2.43 1.14
N ASP A 142 19.25 -1.57 0.21
CA ASP A 142 20.45 -0.73 0.36
C ASP A 142 20.24 0.37 1.41
N ARG A 143 21.19 0.50 2.34
CA ARG A 143 21.09 1.46 3.45
C ARG A 143 21.18 2.91 3.00
N VAL A 144 21.98 3.20 1.97
CA VAL A 144 22.15 4.55 1.44
C VAL A 144 20.87 4.96 0.71
N GLU A 145 20.27 4.07 -0.08
CA GLU A 145 18.97 4.29 -0.70
C GLU A 145 17.87 4.53 0.34
N ILE A 146 17.82 3.72 1.41
CA ILE A 146 16.87 3.93 2.50
C ILE A 146 17.04 5.32 3.14
N ALA A 147 18.27 5.67 3.51
CA ALA A 147 18.56 6.96 4.13
C ALA A 147 18.14 8.13 3.22
N MET A 148 18.51 8.07 1.94
CA MET A 148 18.14 9.09 0.96
C MET A 148 16.63 9.21 0.77
N VAL A 149 15.91 8.09 0.69
CA VAL A 149 14.47 8.08 0.40
C VAL A 149 13.64 8.52 1.60
N PHE A 150 13.95 8.02 2.80
CA PHE A 150 13.12 8.24 3.98
C PHE A 150 13.57 9.41 4.84
N LEU A 151 14.87 9.70 4.87
CA LEU A 151 15.45 10.73 5.72
C LEU A 151 15.99 11.93 4.92
N GLY A 152 16.08 11.83 3.60
CA GLY A 152 16.47 12.96 2.73
C GLY A 152 17.97 13.23 2.67
N GLY A 153 18.81 12.35 3.22
CA GLY A 153 20.28 12.47 3.18
C GLY A 153 20.97 11.18 3.64
N THR A 154 22.30 11.12 3.53
CA THR A 154 23.08 9.92 3.91
C THR A 154 23.53 9.90 5.38
N ASP A 155 23.44 11.04 6.07
CA ASP A 155 23.76 11.21 7.48
C ASP A 155 22.91 12.35 8.08
N PRO A 156 22.91 12.57 9.41
CA PRO A 156 22.07 13.60 10.03
C PRO A 156 22.31 15.02 9.51
N LYS A 157 23.57 15.35 9.15
CA LYS A 157 23.94 16.69 8.67
C LYS A 157 23.45 16.91 7.25
N ASP A 158 23.64 15.92 6.38
CA ASP A 158 23.15 15.95 4.99
C ASP A 158 21.62 16.00 4.94
N ALA A 159 20.96 15.21 5.78
CA ALA A 159 19.51 15.18 5.92
C ALA A 159 18.92 16.45 6.57
N ALA A 160 19.76 17.29 7.18
CA ALA A 160 19.35 18.45 7.99
C ALA A 160 18.38 18.07 9.14
N ILE A 161 18.59 16.91 9.78
CA ILE A 161 17.77 16.41 10.88
C ILE A 161 18.55 16.54 12.21
N GLY A 162 17.87 16.99 13.26
CA GLY A 162 18.41 17.07 14.62
C GLY A 162 18.50 15.71 15.32
N ALA A 163 19.23 14.76 14.74
CA ALA A 163 19.46 13.43 15.29
C ALA A 163 20.96 13.16 15.47
N THR A 164 21.31 12.28 16.40
CA THR A 164 22.67 11.72 16.51
C THR A 164 22.95 10.73 15.38
N GLU A 165 24.24 10.42 15.15
CA GLU A 165 24.64 9.41 14.16
C GLU A 165 24.07 8.01 14.51
N GLU A 166 23.96 7.70 15.80
CA GLU A 166 23.40 6.44 16.30
C GLU A 166 21.90 6.35 16.00
N GLU A 167 21.10 7.34 16.41
CA GLU A 167 19.65 7.39 16.14
C GLU A 167 19.34 7.31 14.64
N PHE A 168 20.13 7.99 13.81
CA PHE A 168 19.98 7.94 12.37
C PHE A 168 20.25 6.54 11.81
N SER A 169 21.35 5.92 12.23
CA SER A 169 21.72 4.56 11.82
C SER A 169 20.68 3.52 12.25
N GLU A 170 20.16 3.63 13.47
CA GLU A 170 19.10 2.77 14.00
C GLU A 170 17.79 2.96 13.24
N THR A 171 17.44 4.21 12.90
CA THR A 171 16.24 4.50 12.09
C THR A 171 16.33 3.88 10.70
N VAL A 172 17.48 4.01 10.03
CA VAL A 172 17.72 3.35 8.73
C VAL A 172 17.59 1.83 8.85
N GLU A 173 18.11 1.25 9.92
CA GLU A 173 18.02 -0.19 10.16
C GLU A 173 16.59 -0.65 10.46
N ALA A 174 15.83 0.10 11.24
CA ALA A 174 14.42 -0.18 11.51
C ALA A 174 13.57 -0.14 10.22
N ILE A 175 13.80 0.86 9.36
CA ILE A 175 13.15 0.94 8.05
C ILE A 175 13.55 -0.24 7.15
N ARG A 176 14.84 -0.62 7.15
CA ARG A 176 15.33 -1.79 6.42
C ARG A 176 14.60 -3.06 6.84
N GLN A 177 14.40 -3.26 8.14
CA GLN A 177 13.64 -4.41 8.68
C GLN A 177 12.17 -4.35 8.29
N LEU A 178 11.55 -3.17 8.32
CA LEU A 178 10.16 -2.97 7.88
C LEU A 178 9.99 -3.31 6.39
N LEU A 179 10.89 -2.82 5.52
CA LEU A 179 10.86 -3.13 4.09
C LEU A 179 11.06 -4.62 3.82
N HIS A 180 11.99 -5.26 4.55
CA HIS A 180 12.20 -6.70 4.46
C HIS A 180 10.95 -7.49 4.89
N PHE A 181 10.33 -7.10 6.01
CA PHE A 181 9.10 -7.71 6.49
C PHE A 181 7.95 -7.55 5.49
N ALA A 182 7.75 -6.34 4.97
CA ALA A 182 6.74 -6.06 3.94
C ALA A 182 6.97 -6.88 2.68
N ALA A 183 8.21 -6.93 2.17
CA ALA A 183 8.58 -7.70 0.98
C ALA A 183 8.35 -9.20 1.16
N TYR A 184 8.80 -9.75 2.31
CA TYR A 184 8.60 -11.15 2.63
C TYR A 184 7.12 -11.52 2.64
N ARG A 185 6.30 -10.75 3.38
CA ARG A 185 4.86 -11.02 3.50
C ARG A 185 4.15 -10.87 2.15
N LEU A 186 4.43 -9.81 1.41
CA LEU A 186 3.85 -9.58 0.08
C LEU A 186 4.10 -10.75 -0.87
N LEU A 187 5.32 -11.31 -0.87
CA LEU A 187 5.68 -12.41 -1.77
C LEU A 187 5.17 -13.77 -1.28
N LYS A 188 5.39 -14.10 -0.01
CA LYS A 188 5.12 -15.43 0.55
C LYS A 188 3.65 -15.65 0.90
N GLU A 189 2.90 -14.58 1.15
CA GLU A 189 1.52 -14.65 1.62
C GLU A 189 0.50 -14.04 0.67
N SER A 190 0.93 -13.80 -0.57
CA SER A 190 0.05 -13.37 -1.65
C SER A 190 -1.20 -14.27 -1.84
N PHE A 191 -1.14 -15.55 -1.44
CA PHE A 191 -2.29 -16.46 -1.46
C PHE A 191 -3.36 -16.07 -0.41
N LEU A 192 -2.96 -15.63 0.79
CA LEU A 192 -3.88 -15.16 1.82
C LEU A 192 -4.60 -13.89 1.36
N TYR A 193 -3.84 -12.94 0.80
CA TYR A 193 -4.43 -11.76 0.18
C TYR A 193 -5.41 -12.10 -0.95
N ASN A 194 -5.03 -13.03 -1.84
CA ASN A 194 -5.89 -13.46 -2.95
C ASN A 194 -7.16 -14.16 -2.47
N ALA A 195 -7.11 -14.92 -1.37
CA ALA A 195 -8.30 -15.51 -0.76
C ALA A 195 -9.18 -14.42 -0.13
N SER A 196 -8.58 -13.54 0.70
CA SER A 196 -9.29 -12.47 1.42
C SER A 196 -10.00 -11.50 0.49
N LYS A 197 -9.36 -11.05 -0.60
CA LYS A 197 -9.97 -10.11 -1.55
C LYS A 197 -11.20 -10.69 -2.28
N HIS A 198 -11.35 -12.02 -2.29
CA HIS A 198 -12.49 -12.72 -2.89
C HIS A 198 -13.47 -13.25 -1.84
N GLY A 199 -13.32 -12.85 -0.56
CA GLY A 199 -14.19 -13.30 0.53
C GLY A 199 -14.04 -14.79 0.85
N LEU A 200 -12.97 -15.44 0.41
CA LEU A 200 -12.69 -16.86 0.64
C LEU A 200 -11.94 -17.06 1.97
N THR A 201 -12.44 -16.45 3.04
CA THR A 201 -11.77 -16.50 4.36
C THR A 201 -12.37 -17.58 5.25
N ALA A 202 -11.64 -18.68 5.38
CA ALA A 202 -11.77 -19.67 6.46
C ALA A 202 -10.61 -19.57 7.48
N VAL A 203 -9.73 -18.58 7.32
CA VAL A 203 -8.47 -18.47 8.06
C VAL A 203 -8.72 -17.83 9.42
N GLN A 204 -8.64 -18.63 10.47
CA GLN A 204 -8.32 -18.14 11.82
C GLN A 204 -6.80 -17.90 11.86
N LEU A 205 -6.39 -16.67 12.20
CA LEU A 205 -5.00 -16.34 12.53
C LEU A 205 -4.62 -16.94 13.89
#